data_AF-A0A3A4WJZ0-F1
#
_entry.id   AF-A0A3A4WJZ0-F1
#
_cell.length_a   1.000
_cell.length_b   1.000
_cell.length_c   1.000
_cell.angle_alpha   90.00
_cell.angle_beta   90.00
_cell.angle_gamma   90.00
#
_symmetry.space_group_name_H-M   'P 1'
#
loop_
_entity.id
_entity.type
_entity.pdbx_description
1 polymer ?
#
loop_
_entity_poly.entity_id
_entity_poly.type
_entity_poly.pdbx_seq_one_letter_code
_entity_poly.pdbx_strand_id
1 'polypeptide(L)' 'MNTHSIAYFIFGLTLVILFAVIIFYYYSGRRHKKVEEPKFKMLDDED' A
#
# COMPACT_ATOMS: atom_id res chain seq x y z
N MET A 1 -4.77 32.13 -10.33
CA MET A 1 -4.20 31.35 -9.20
C MET A 1 -2.71 31.63 -9.18
N ASN A 2 -2.15 32.08 -8.06
CA ASN A 2 -0.74 32.49 -8.00
C ASN A 2 0.19 31.30 -8.29
N THR A 3 1.29 31.54 -9.01
CA THR A 3 2.26 30.50 -9.41
C THR A 3 2.79 29.72 -8.21
N HIS A 4 3.00 30.40 -7.08
CA HIS A 4 3.41 29.77 -5.82
C HIS A 4 2.36 28.78 -5.28
N SER A 5 1.07 29.16 -5.33
CA SER A 5 -0.03 28.31 -4.87
C SER A 5 -0.15 27.04 -5.70
N ILE A 6 0.06 27.13 -7.02
CA ILE A 6 0.07 25.96 -7.92
C ILE A 6 1.25 25.05 -7.60
N ALA A 7 2.44 25.60 -7.36
CA ALA A 7 3.63 24.83 -7.02
C ALA A 7 3.46 24.05 -5.70
N TYR A 8 2.94 24.70 -4.65
CA TYR A 8 2.67 24.02 -3.37
C TYR A 8 1.59 22.95 -3.49
N PHE A 9 0.56 23.20 -4.30
CA PHE A 9 -0.49 22.23 -4.54
C PHE A 9 0.04 20.97 -5.24
N ILE A 10 0.83 21.14 -6.31
CA ILE A 10 1.47 20.03 -7.02
C ILE A 10 2.41 19.26 -6.08
N PHE A 11 3.24 19.97 -5.32
CA PHE A 11 4.15 19.35 -4.35
C PHE A 11 3.41 18.49 -3.32
N GLY A 12 2.34 19.03 -2.72
CA GLY A 12 1.50 18.29 -1.78
C GLY A 12 0.85 17.06 -2.44
N LEU A 13 0.31 17.22 -3.65
CA LEU A 13 -0.30 16.13 -4.41
C LEU A 13 0.71 15.01 -4.70
N THR A 14 1.94 15.36 -5.10
CA THR A 14 3.01 14.39 -5.33
C THR A 14 3.34 13.60 -4.07
N LEU A 15 3.37 14.26 -2.90
CA LEU A 15 3.61 13.60 -1.62
C LEU A 15 2.52 12.57 -1.30
N VAL A 16 1.25 12.94 -1.48
CA VAL A 16 0.10 12.05 -1.25
C VAL A 16 0.16 10.83 -2.16
N ILE A 17 0.42 11.04 -3.46
CA ILE A 17 0.54 9.96 -4.44
C ILE A 17 1.70 9.03 -4.07
N LEU A 18 2.87 9.58 -3.70
CA LEU A 18 4.03 8.79 -3.29
C LEU A 18 3.70 7.87 -2.11
N PHE A 19 3.05 8.41 -1.06
CA PHE A 19 2.64 7.60 0.08
C PHE A 19 1.59 6.55 -0.28
N ALA A 20 0.58 6.91 -1.08
CA ALA A 20 -0.43 5.97 -1.54
C ALA A 20 0.19 4.81 -2.33
N VAL A 21 1.16 5.09 -3.20
CA VAL A 21 1.91 4.06 -3.95
C VAL A 21 2.70 3.16 -3.01
N ILE A 22 3.40 3.72 -2.02
CA ILE A 22 4.16 2.92 -1.04
C ILE A 22 3.21 2.00 -0.27
N ILE A 23 2.11 2.54 0.26
CA ILE A 23 1.12 1.76 1.01
C ILE A 23 0.55 0.66 0.13
N PHE A 24 0.10 0.99 -1.08
CA PHE A 24 -0.46 0.00 -1.99
C PHE A 24 0.57 -1.07 -2.37
N TYR A 25 1.81 -0.69 -2.69
CA TYR A 25 2.87 -1.62 -3.04
C TYR A 25 3.18 -2.60 -1.89
N TYR A 26 3.25 -2.09 -0.66
CA TYR A 26 3.52 -2.93 0.52
C TYR A 26 2.32 -3.77 0.93
N TYR A 27 1.10 -3.26 0.79
CA TYR A 27 -0.11 -3.92 1.25
C TYR A 27 -0.70 -4.92 0.23
N SER A 28 -0.55 -4.67 -1.07
CA SER A 28 -1.26 -5.39 -2.14
C SER A 28 -0.70 -6.77 -2.49
N GLY A 29 0.62 -7.00 -2.43
CA GLY A 29 1.20 -8.00 -3.33
C GLY A 29 1.36 -9.42 -2.83
N ARG A 30 2.18 -9.62 -1.78
CA ARG A 30 2.90 -10.92 -1.67
C ARG A 30 3.15 -11.42 -0.27
N ARG A 31 2.82 -10.64 0.76
CA ARG A 31 3.04 -11.03 2.16
C ARG A 31 1.76 -11.40 2.90
N HIS A 32 0.59 -10.91 2.52
CA HIS A 32 -0.66 -11.36 3.14
C HIS A 32 -0.88 -12.86 2.92
N LYS A 33 -0.85 -13.33 1.66
CA LYS A 33 -0.99 -14.77 1.35
C LYS A 33 0.12 -15.64 1.96
N LYS A 34 1.38 -15.19 1.97
CA LYS A 34 2.50 -15.97 2.51
C LYS A 34 2.53 -16.04 4.04
N VAL A 35 1.98 -15.04 4.73
CA VAL A 35 1.85 -15.03 6.20
C VAL A 35 0.58 -15.76 6.64
N GLU A 36 -0.46 -15.78 5.82
CA GLU A 36 -1.70 -16.50 6.09
C GLU A 36 -1.68 -17.97 5.64
N GLU A 37 -0.88 -18.34 4.63
CA GLU A 37 -0.66 -19.73 4.22
C GLU A 37 -0.35 -20.69 5.38
N PRO A 38 0.59 -20.38 6.31
CA PRO A 38 0.83 -21.26 7.45
C PRO A 38 -0.36 -21.33 8.43
N LYS A 39 -1.24 -20.33 8.44
CA LYS A 39 -2.46 -20.33 9.28
C LYS A 39 -3.55 -21.23 8.69
N PHE A 40 -3.72 -21.23 7.37
CA PHE A 40 -4.67 -22.14 6.70
C PHE A 40 -4.16 -23.58 6.65
N LYS A 41 -2.85 -23.79 6.57
CA LYS A 41 -2.24 -25.13 6.64
C LYS A 41 -2.50 -25.86 7.97
N MET A 42 -2.64 -25.14 9.09
CA MET A 42 -3.01 -25.75 10.38
C MET A 42 -4.45 -26.26 10.44
N LEU A 43 -5.33 -25.80 9.54
CA LEU A 43 -6.75 -26.17 9.52
C LEU A 43 -7.06 -27.33 8.56
N ASP A 44 -6.21 -27.56 7.55
CA ASP A 44 -6.33 -28.67 6.58
C ASP A 44 -5.76 -30.01 7.10
N ASP A 45 -5.00 -30.00 8.21
CA ASP A 45 -4.43 -31.22 8.81
C ASP A 45 -5.44 -31.98 9.71
N GLU A 46 -6.71 -31.54 9.79
CA GLU A 46 -7.77 -32.14 10.63
C GLU A 46 -8.77 -33.06 9.87
N ASP A 47 -8.52 -33.40 8.59
CA ASP A 47 -9.31 -34.39 7.82
C ASP A 47 -8.52 -35.68 7.51
#